data_AF-A0AAX0RRN7-F1
#
_entry.id   AF-A0AAX0RRN7-F1
#
_cell.length_a   1.000
_cell.length_b   1.000
_cell.length_c   1.000
_cell.angle_alpha   90.00
_cell.angle_beta   90.00
_cell.angle_gamma   90.00
#
_symmetry.space_group_name_H-M   'P 1'
#
loop_
_entity.id
_entity.type
_entity.pdbx_description
1 polymer ?
#
loop_
_entity_poly.entity_id
_entity_poly.type
_entity_poly.pdbx_seq_one_letter_code
_entity_poly.pdbx_strand_id
1 'polypeptide(L)'
;MFSTREVLLKKSKSEIIELYMNAIYFHNGVYGTSQFYFSKPTAELSKAELSFLAAIPNNPELYNPLKHFDKTKKRQERILKQMVAEGKLKQNEYEKLIKNTIKLDLSTSVDLYPDYVTYTHQELKNLVASSEGLTKSLQSSDEATRQQAEVELNKRGEKLLNSGVTIHTPLDTKLQTLSKTAIQSKIGVNDIEGAIVVIQHHTHELVSLIGGKDYKKNSFNRAYQSYRQPGSAIKPLLDYAPYIEETDADITQLVSGASYCSNSYCPKNYSGDSYGMVTLKSAFSQSYNTPAIRIFEKTGIEKLQVSRFIQL
;
A
#
# COMPACT_ATOMS: atom_id res chain seq x y z
N MET A 1 -30.37 -16.20 21.78
CA MET A 1 -30.69 -15.75 23.16
C MET A 1 -29.64 -16.21 24.18
N PHE A 2 -29.10 -17.43 24.12
CA PHE A 2 -28.06 -17.90 25.05
C PHE A 2 -26.70 -17.19 24.92
N SER A 3 -26.17 -16.96 23.70
CA SER A 3 -24.87 -16.28 23.51
C SER A 3 -24.87 -14.81 23.96
N THR A 4 -26.01 -14.11 23.82
CA THR A 4 -26.16 -12.71 24.22
C THR A 4 -26.08 -12.58 25.74
N ARG A 5 -26.62 -13.54 26.50
CA ARG A 5 -26.60 -13.53 27.96
C ARG A 5 -25.18 -13.68 28.53
N GLU A 6 -24.35 -14.56 27.95
CA GLU A 6 -22.98 -14.75 28.43
C GLU A 6 -22.07 -13.54 28.18
N VAL A 7 -22.20 -12.89 27.02
CA VAL A 7 -21.44 -11.68 26.68
C VAL A 7 -21.86 -10.50 27.57
N LEU A 8 -23.16 -10.35 27.83
CA LEU A 8 -23.70 -9.26 28.68
C LEU A 8 -23.34 -9.42 30.16
N LEU A 9 -23.14 -10.64 30.66
CA LEU A 9 -22.76 -10.89 32.06
C LEU A 9 -21.29 -10.58 32.36
N LYS A 10 -20.43 -10.48 31.33
CA LYS A 10 -18.98 -10.26 31.47
C LYS A 10 -18.53 -8.84 31.12
N LYS A 11 -19.46 -7.94 30.74
CA LYS A 11 -19.15 -6.58 30.28
C LYS A 11 -19.96 -5.53 31.03
N SER A 12 -19.36 -4.38 31.25
CA SER A 12 -20.05 -3.20 31.77
C SER A 12 -21.08 -2.67 30.76
N LYS A 13 -22.08 -1.93 31.24
CA LYS A 13 -23.07 -1.27 30.36
C LYS A 13 -22.40 -0.34 29.33
N SER A 14 -21.33 0.33 29.73
CA SER A 14 -20.57 1.23 28.85
C SER A 14 -19.91 0.46 27.70
N GLU A 15 -19.25 -0.66 27.98
CA GLU A 15 -18.65 -1.52 26.94
C GLU A 15 -19.69 -2.09 26.00
N ILE A 16 -20.87 -2.45 26.50
CA ILE A 16 -21.97 -2.96 25.67
C ILE A 16 -22.45 -1.88 24.70
N ILE A 17 -22.59 -0.65 25.17
CA ILE A 17 -22.99 0.49 24.33
C ILE A 17 -21.88 0.80 23.32
N GLU A 18 -20.62 0.80 23.72
CA GLU A 18 -19.49 1.03 22.83
C GLU A 18 -19.44 -0.02 21.69
N LEU A 19 -19.55 -1.30 22.03
CA LEU A 19 -19.62 -2.38 21.04
C LEU A 19 -20.82 -2.21 20.11
N TYR A 20 -21.99 -1.85 20.65
CA TYR A 20 -23.18 -1.59 19.86
C TYR A 20 -22.93 -0.44 18.88
N MET A 21 -22.44 0.70 19.35
CA MET A 21 -22.21 1.88 18.52
C MET A 21 -21.21 1.62 17.39
N ASN A 22 -20.17 0.82 17.63
CA ASN A 22 -19.17 0.49 16.61
C ASN A 22 -19.64 -0.58 15.60
N ALA A 23 -20.58 -1.46 15.99
CA ALA A 23 -21.00 -2.60 15.16
C ALA A 23 -22.30 -2.38 14.38
N ILE A 24 -23.11 -1.38 14.75
CA ILE A 24 -24.40 -1.16 14.09
C ILE A 24 -24.24 -0.69 12.64
N TYR A 25 -25.06 -1.28 11.76
CA TYR A 25 -25.07 -0.96 10.35
C TYR A 25 -25.89 0.29 10.07
N PHE A 26 -25.25 1.29 9.45
CA PHE A 26 -25.89 2.54 9.02
C PHE A 26 -26.16 2.56 7.51
N HIS A 27 -26.22 1.41 6.85
CA HIS A 27 -26.38 1.28 5.40
C HIS A 27 -25.16 1.74 4.57
N ASN A 28 -25.19 1.51 3.25
CA ASN A 28 -24.14 1.93 2.29
C ASN A 28 -22.72 1.43 2.65
N GLY A 29 -22.61 0.26 3.28
CA GLY A 29 -21.33 -0.30 3.73
C GLY A 29 -20.73 0.37 4.97
N VAL A 30 -21.50 1.25 5.64
CA VAL A 30 -21.04 2.02 6.81
C VAL A 30 -21.44 1.34 8.11
N TYR A 31 -20.47 1.19 9.01
CA TYR A 31 -20.65 0.70 10.37
C TYR A 31 -20.02 1.69 11.35
N GLY A 32 -20.77 2.06 12.40
CA GLY A 32 -20.25 2.82 13.54
C GLY A 32 -19.68 4.24 13.33
N THR A 33 -19.70 4.81 12.12
CA THR A 33 -19.07 6.11 11.85
C THR A 33 -19.98 7.12 11.17
N SER A 34 -19.89 8.38 11.61
CA SER A 34 -20.52 9.56 11.00
C SER A 34 -19.81 10.06 9.75
N GLN A 35 -18.53 9.68 9.59
CA GLN A 35 -17.64 10.28 8.59
C GLN A 35 -18.23 10.15 7.18
N PHE A 36 -18.83 9.01 6.85
CA PHE A 36 -19.42 8.78 5.54
C PHE A 36 -20.54 9.75 5.18
N TYR A 37 -21.42 10.10 6.13
CA TYR A 37 -22.63 10.90 5.82
C TYR A 37 -22.44 12.41 5.95
N PHE A 38 -21.44 12.84 6.73
CA PHE A 38 -21.24 14.25 7.07
C PHE A 38 -19.80 14.75 6.93
N SER A 39 -18.84 13.91 6.53
CA SER A 39 -17.41 14.24 6.44
C SER A 39 -16.81 14.81 7.73
N LYS A 40 -17.43 14.50 8.88
CA LYS A 40 -17.05 15.02 10.20
C LYS A 40 -16.87 13.90 11.23
N PRO A 41 -15.90 14.03 12.15
CA PRO A 41 -15.84 13.20 13.35
C PRO A 41 -17.13 13.28 14.16
N THR A 42 -17.51 12.19 14.85
CA THR A 42 -18.75 12.13 15.66
C THR A 42 -18.82 13.25 16.70
N ALA A 43 -17.67 13.68 17.24
CA ALA A 43 -17.57 14.76 18.23
C ALA A 43 -17.92 16.15 17.67
N GLU A 44 -17.85 16.35 16.36
CA GLU A 44 -18.15 17.61 15.68
C GLU A 44 -19.59 17.66 15.14
N LEU A 45 -20.33 16.55 15.23
CA LEU A 45 -21.72 16.52 14.79
C LEU A 45 -22.62 17.31 15.73
N SER A 46 -23.53 18.08 15.14
CA SER A 46 -24.64 18.67 15.85
C SER A 46 -25.60 17.59 16.38
N LYS A 47 -26.34 17.91 17.45
CA LYS A 47 -27.42 17.04 17.97
C LYS A 47 -28.46 16.67 16.91
N ALA A 48 -28.65 17.53 15.91
CA ALA A 48 -29.55 17.26 14.79
C ALA A 48 -28.95 16.19 13.86
N GLU A 49 -27.68 16.29 13.48
CA GLU A 49 -26.99 15.27 12.68
C GLU A 49 -26.91 13.92 13.44
N LEU A 50 -26.61 13.94 14.74
CA LEU A 50 -26.56 12.73 15.59
C LEU A 50 -27.92 12.02 15.67
N SER A 51 -29.00 12.76 15.94
CA SER A 51 -30.35 12.18 15.98
C SER A 51 -30.81 11.70 14.60
N PHE A 52 -30.33 12.32 13.53
CA PHE A 52 -30.57 11.86 12.16
C PHE A 52 -29.86 10.53 11.87
N LEU A 53 -28.59 10.36 12.29
CA LEU A 53 -27.90 9.07 12.17
C LEU A 53 -28.58 7.99 13.01
N ALA A 54 -29.01 8.31 14.24
CA ALA A 54 -29.71 7.37 15.11
C ALA A 54 -31.03 6.84 14.51
N ALA A 55 -31.58 7.48 13.49
CA ALA A 55 -32.77 7.01 12.78
C ALA A 55 -32.51 5.79 11.89
N ILE A 56 -31.28 5.60 11.43
CA ILE A 56 -30.92 4.63 10.38
C ILE A 56 -30.93 3.17 10.88
N PRO A 57 -30.25 2.81 11.99
CA PRO A 57 -30.00 1.41 12.37
C PRO A 57 -31.26 0.55 12.57
N ASN A 58 -32.38 1.18 12.90
CA ASN A 58 -33.66 0.49 13.10
C ASN A 58 -34.14 -0.27 11.84
N ASN A 59 -33.92 0.32 10.67
CA ASN A 59 -34.17 -0.33 9.37
C ASN A 59 -33.30 0.38 8.32
N PRO A 60 -32.03 -0.04 8.15
CA PRO A 60 -31.06 0.68 7.34
C PRO A 60 -31.48 0.84 5.87
N GLU A 61 -32.22 -0.11 5.32
CA GLU A 61 -32.77 -0.03 3.96
C GLU A 61 -33.87 1.03 3.86
N LEU A 62 -34.89 0.96 4.73
CA LEU A 62 -36.03 1.88 4.71
C LEU A 62 -35.61 3.32 5.01
N TYR A 63 -34.62 3.49 5.89
CA TYR A 63 -34.10 4.77 6.34
C TYR A 63 -32.74 5.12 5.73
N ASN A 64 -32.42 4.56 4.56
CA ASN A 64 -31.24 4.94 3.79
C ASN A 64 -31.34 6.43 3.39
N PRO A 65 -30.51 7.33 3.94
CA PRO A 65 -30.63 8.76 3.68
C PRO A 65 -30.25 9.16 2.26
N LEU A 66 -29.54 8.31 1.50
CA LEU A 66 -29.20 8.57 0.08
C LEU A 66 -30.40 8.37 -0.85
N LYS A 67 -31.28 7.42 -0.52
CA LYS A 67 -32.45 7.07 -1.34
C LYS A 67 -33.77 7.57 -0.76
N HIS A 68 -33.83 7.70 0.56
CA HIS A 68 -35.06 7.89 1.34
C HIS A 68 -34.89 8.95 2.43
N PHE A 69 -34.23 10.06 2.10
CA PHE A 69 -33.93 11.16 3.02
C PHE A 69 -35.14 11.59 3.87
N ASP A 70 -36.30 11.81 3.24
CA ASP A 70 -37.53 12.22 3.94
C ASP A 70 -38.01 11.19 4.97
N LYS A 71 -37.83 9.90 4.70
CA LYS A 71 -38.17 8.83 5.65
C LYS A 71 -37.23 8.84 6.85
N THR A 72 -35.94 9.03 6.60
CA THR A 72 -34.92 9.18 7.65
C THR A 72 -35.21 10.41 8.51
N LYS A 73 -35.55 11.54 7.88
CA LYS A 73 -35.91 12.79 8.57
C LYS A 73 -37.16 12.63 9.43
N LYS A 74 -38.25 12.05 8.89
CA LYS A 74 -39.45 11.76 9.69
C LYS A 74 -39.17 10.81 10.86
N ARG A 75 -38.26 9.85 10.69
CA ARG A 75 -37.86 8.95 11.78
C ARG A 75 -37.04 9.67 12.84
N GLN A 76 -36.13 10.57 12.46
CA GLN A 76 -35.43 11.47 13.38
C GLN A 76 -36.44 12.26 14.24
N GLU A 77 -37.41 12.92 13.61
CA GLU A 77 -38.43 13.70 14.31
C GLU A 77 -39.23 12.85 15.30
N ARG A 78 -39.58 11.60 14.91
CA ARG A 78 -40.25 10.66 15.80
C ARG A 78 -39.39 10.29 17.02
N ILE A 79 -38.09 10.06 16.83
CA ILE A 79 -37.15 9.79 17.92
C ILE A 79 -37.07 10.97 18.88
N LEU A 80 -36.89 12.18 18.35
CA LEU A 80 -36.81 13.40 19.16
C LEU A 80 -38.12 13.66 19.93
N LYS A 81 -39.28 13.43 19.31
CA LYS A 81 -40.59 13.54 19.97
C LYS A 81 -40.73 12.54 21.12
N GLN A 82 -40.24 11.31 20.94
CA GLN A 82 -40.23 10.31 22.01
C GLN A 82 -39.30 10.71 23.17
N MET A 83 -38.14 11.31 22.88
CA MET A 83 -37.25 11.84 23.93
C MET A 83 -37.90 12.96 24.74
N VAL A 84 -38.76 13.80 24.13
CA VAL A 84 -39.54 14.79 24.87
C VAL A 84 -40.55 14.12 25.80
N ALA A 85 -41.29 13.13 25.29
CA ALA A 85 -42.28 12.40 26.09
C ALA A 85 -41.66 11.67 27.30
N GLU A 86 -40.42 11.21 27.16
CA GLU A 86 -39.66 10.55 28.24
C GLU A 86 -38.90 11.54 29.14
N GLY A 87 -39.07 12.85 28.95
CA GLY A 87 -38.41 13.89 29.75
C GLY A 87 -36.90 13.99 29.52
N LYS A 88 -36.37 13.38 28.45
CA LYS A 88 -34.95 13.39 28.08
C LYS A 88 -34.56 14.60 27.21
N LEU A 89 -35.55 15.31 26.65
CA LEU A 89 -35.37 16.48 25.80
C LEU A 89 -36.44 17.54 26.13
N LYS A 90 -36.07 18.82 26.16
CA LYS A 90 -37.05 19.91 26.35
C LYS A 90 -37.80 20.21 25.05
N GLN A 91 -39.06 20.63 25.14
CA GLN A 91 -39.90 20.95 23.98
C GLN A 91 -39.29 22.04 23.08
N ASN A 92 -38.70 23.08 23.67
CA ASN A 92 -38.02 24.15 22.93
C ASN A 92 -36.77 23.66 22.18
N GLU A 93 -36.06 22.66 22.72
CA GLU A 93 -34.90 22.05 22.07
C GLU A 93 -35.34 21.16 20.90
N TYR A 94 -36.41 20.38 21.08
CA TYR A 94 -37.05 19.62 20.00
C TYR A 94 -37.37 20.50 18.79
N GLU A 95 -38.04 21.63 19.00
CA GLU A 95 -38.42 22.55 17.91
C GLU A 95 -37.22 23.13 17.17
N LYS A 96 -36.10 23.37 17.87
CA LYS A 96 -34.84 23.80 17.25
C LYS A 96 -34.22 22.68 16.40
N LEU A 97 -34.21 21.45 16.92
CA LEU A 97 -33.57 20.31 16.25
C LEU A 97 -34.31 19.88 14.98
N ILE A 98 -35.64 19.90 14.97
CA ILE A 98 -36.41 19.54 13.76
C ILE A 98 -36.25 20.58 12.64
N LYS A 99 -36.14 21.87 12.99
CA LYS A 99 -35.94 22.98 12.05
C LYS A 99 -34.53 23.04 11.47
N ASN A 100 -33.56 22.37 12.10
CA ASN A 100 -32.20 22.34 11.60
C ASN A 100 -32.13 21.57 10.27
N THR A 101 -31.61 22.22 9.23
CA THR A 101 -31.46 21.63 7.90
C THR A 101 -30.32 20.62 7.92
N ILE A 102 -30.66 19.36 7.67
CA ILE A 102 -29.67 18.29 7.51
C ILE A 102 -29.18 18.31 6.07
N LYS A 103 -27.88 18.49 5.86
CA LYS A 103 -27.23 18.38 4.55
C LYS A 103 -26.24 17.23 4.62
N LEU A 104 -26.38 16.27 3.71
CA LEU A 104 -25.41 15.19 3.57
C LEU A 104 -24.15 15.73 2.88
N ASP A 105 -23.01 15.40 3.44
CA ASP A 105 -21.69 15.64 2.87
C ASP A 105 -20.97 14.31 2.86
N LEU A 106 -21.01 13.64 1.70
CA LEU A 106 -20.57 12.26 1.60
C LEU A 106 -19.06 12.19 1.53
N SER A 107 -18.42 11.58 2.52
CA SER A 107 -17.00 11.27 2.43
C SER A 107 -16.82 10.00 1.60
N THR A 108 -16.11 10.09 0.49
CA THR A 108 -15.46 8.91 -0.07
C THR A 108 -14.21 8.64 0.76
N SER A 109 -14.00 7.38 1.17
CA SER A 109 -12.69 6.98 1.69
C SER A 109 -11.71 7.04 0.53
N VAL A 110 -11.05 8.19 0.35
CA VAL A 110 -10.03 8.36 -0.67
C VAL A 110 -8.75 7.76 -0.11
N ASP A 111 -8.33 6.66 -0.71
CA ASP A 111 -6.97 6.18 -0.51
C ASP A 111 -6.02 7.21 -1.15
N LEU A 112 -5.40 8.05 -0.32
CA LEU A 112 -4.54 9.13 -0.79
C LEU A 112 -3.29 8.60 -1.51
N TYR A 113 -2.83 7.40 -1.14
CA TYR A 113 -1.57 6.81 -1.59
C TYR A 113 -1.74 5.31 -1.94
N PRO A 114 -2.59 4.97 -2.93
CA PRO A 114 -3.02 3.59 -3.16
C PRO A 114 -1.86 2.65 -3.51
N ASP A 115 -0.85 3.14 -4.24
CA ASP A 115 0.37 2.40 -4.58
C ASP A 115 1.12 1.91 -3.34
N TYR A 116 1.38 2.84 -2.42
CA TYR A 116 2.14 2.60 -1.19
C TYR A 116 1.32 1.78 -0.21
N VAL A 117 0.02 2.04 -0.07
CA VAL A 117 -0.88 1.28 0.81
C VAL A 117 -1.02 -0.17 0.32
N THR A 118 -1.15 -0.40 -0.99
CA THR A 118 -1.17 -1.77 -1.52
C THR A 118 0.15 -2.50 -1.23
N TYR A 119 1.30 -1.83 -1.36
CA TYR A 119 2.59 -2.42 -0.99
C TYR A 119 2.67 -2.71 0.51
N THR A 120 2.26 -1.78 1.37
CA THR A 120 2.23 -1.95 2.83
C THR A 120 1.42 -3.17 3.24
N HIS A 121 0.26 -3.40 2.58
CA HIS A 121 -0.55 -4.59 2.82
C HIS A 121 0.14 -5.88 2.35
N GLN A 122 0.87 -5.83 1.23
CA GLN A 122 1.65 -6.96 0.73
C GLN A 122 2.81 -7.29 1.67
N GLU A 123 3.52 -6.28 2.17
CA GLU A 123 4.60 -6.43 3.13
C GLU A 123 4.09 -7.00 4.46
N LEU A 124 2.96 -6.51 4.97
CA LEU A 124 2.29 -7.09 6.14
C LEU A 124 1.98 -8.58 5.93
N LYS A 125 1.45 -8.96 4.77
CA LYS A 125 1.22 -10.38 4.44
C LYS A 125 2.53 -11.17 4.46
N ASN A 126 3.60 -10.64 3.87
CA ASN A 126 4.89 -11.32 3.87
C ASN A 126 5.43 -11.50 5.31
N LEU A 127 5.32 -10.48 6.16
CA LEU A 127 5.71 -10.56 7.56
C LEU A 127 4.90 -11.59 8.34
N VAL A 128 3.58 -11.64 8.12
CA VAL A 128 2.71 -12.67 8.70
C VAL A 128 3.17 -14.06 8.25
N ALA A 129 3.39 -14.25 6.95
CA ALA A 129 3.84 -15.53 6.40
C ALA A 129 5.17 -15.99 7.02
N SER A 130 6.12 -15.08 7.20
CA SER A 130 7.40 -15.38 7.86
C SER A 130 7.21 -15.69 9.36
N SER A 131 6.46 -14.86 10.07
CA SER A 131 6.26 -15.01 11.53
C SER A 131 5.47 -16.27 11.92
N GLU A 132 4.54 -16.71 11.07
CA GLU A 132 3.70 -17.88 11.30
C GLU A 132 4.26 -19.14 10.59
N GLY A 133 5.44 -19.05 9.98
CA GLY A 133 6.13 -20.20 9.38
C GLY A 133 5.53 -20.71 8.06
N LEU A 134 4.66 -19.93 7.42
CA LEU A 134 3.99 -20.28 6.17
C LEU A 134 4.90 -20.17 4.93
N THR A 135 6.06 -19.52 5.04
CA THR A 135 6.99 -19.29 3.90
C THR A 135 7.35 -20.58 3.15
N LYS A 136 7.64 -21.67 3.87
CA LYS A 136 7.99 -22.95 3.24
C LYS A 136 6.82 -23.53 2.43
N SER A 137 5.62 -23.47 2.98
CA SER A 137 4.41 -23.97 2.32
C SER A 137 4.07 -23.13 1.08
N LEU A 138 4.27 -21.81 1.13
CA LEU A 138 4.08 -20.90 -0.01
C LEU A 138 5.11 -21.14 -1.14
N GLN A 139 6.31 -21.61 -0.81
CA GLN A 139 7.36 -21.94 -1.76
C GLN A 139 7.34 -23.41 -2.19
N SER A 140 6.36 -24.20 -1.73
CA SER A 140 6.24 -25.61 -2.07
C SER A 140 6.07 -25.80 -3.57
N SER A 141 6.71 -26.84 -4.12
CA SER A 141 6.45 -27.32 -5.48
C SER A 141 5.09 -28.01 -5.61
N ASP A 142 4.53 -28.49 -4.49
CA ASP A 142 3.18 -29.06 -4.44
C ASP A 142 2.12 -27.94 -4.48
N GLU A 143 1.29 -27.96 -5.52
CA GLU A 143 0.31 -26.91 -5.78
C GLU A 143 -0.76 -26.83 -4.69
N ALA A 144 -1.24 -27.98 -4.17
CA ALA A 144 -2.27 -28.01 -3.15
C ALA A 144 -1.78 -27.40 -1.83
N THR A 145 -0.57 -27.73 -1.40
CA THR A 145 0.09 -27.14 -0.22
C THR A 145 0.23 -25.62 -0.37
N ARG A 146 0.67 -25.15 -1.54
CA ARG A 146 0.82 -23.71 -1.81
C ARG A 146 -0.52 -22.98 -1.76
N GLN A 147 -1.54 -23.51 -2.43
CA GLN A 147 -2.88 -22.90 -2.44
C GLN A 147 -3.50 -22.85 -1.04
N GLN A 148 -3.34 -23.91 -0.23
CA GLN A 148 -3.81 -23.92 1.16
C GLN A 148 -3.12 -22.84 1.99
N ALA A 149 -1.80 -22.70 1.88
CA ALA A 149 -1.05 -21.66 2.58
C ALA A 149 -1.44 -20.24 2.12
N GLU A 150 -1.72 -20.03 0.83
CA GLU A 150 -2.23 -18.75 0.31
C GLU A 150 -3.60 -18.39 0.88
N VAL A 151 -4.53 -19.35 0.96
CA VAL A 151 -5.85 -19.14 1.56
C VAL A 151 -5.74 -18.80 3.04
N GLU A 152 -4.91 -19.55 3.78
CA GLU A 152 -4.66 -19.29 5.20
C GLU A 152 -4.07 -17.90 5.43
N LEU A 153 -3.03 -17.54 4.65
CA LEU A 153 -2.37 -16.25 4.74
C LEU A 153 -3.34 -15.10 4.44
N ASN A 154 -4.18 -15.23 3.41
CA ASN A 154 -5.17 -14.22 3.06
C ASN A 154 -6.20 -14.02 4.17
N LYS A 155 -6.75 -15.12 4.70
CA LYS A 155 -7.68 -15.09 5.84
C LYS A 155 -7.04 -14.42 7.07
N ARG A 156 -5.76 -14.71 7.32
CA ARG A 156 -5.02 -14.15 8.45
C ARG A 156 -4.78 -12.65 8.28
N GLY A 157 -4.34 -12.22 7.10
CA GLY A 157 -4.13 -10.82 6.75
C GLY A 157 -5.42 -10.00 6.88
N GLU A 158 -6.54 -10.50 6.36
CA GLU A 158 -7.85 -9.85 6.51
C GLU A 158 -8.27 -9.71 7.97
N LYS A 159 -8.09 -10.77 8.77
CA LYS A 159 -8.40 -10.72 10.20
C LYS A 159 -7.60 -9.66 10.94
N LEU A 160 -6.31 -9.50 10.61
CA LEU A 160 -5.44 -8.49 11.22
C LEU A 160 -5.83 -7.08 10.79
N LEU A 161 -6.07 -6.85 9.50
CA LEU A 161 -6.52 -5.55 9.01
C LEU A 161 -7.85 -5.14 9.65
N ASN A 162 -8.76 -6.10 9.85
CA ASN A 162 -10.06 -5.88 10.49
C ASN A 162 -10.00 -5.80 12.02
N SER A 163 -8.85 -6.06 12.67
CA SER A 163 -8.75 -5.99 14.13
C SER A 163 -8.43 -4.58 14.65
N GLY A 164 -8.37 -3.57 13.78
CA GLY A 164 -8.07 -2.19 14.15
C GLY A 164 -6.58 -1.93 14.40
N VAL A 165 -5.69 -2.71 13.77
CA VAL A 165 -4.25 -2.46 13.86
C VAL A 165 -3.90 -1.10 13.26
N THR A 166 -2.92 -0.43 13.88
CA THR A 166 -2.29 0.76 13.31
C THR A 166 -0.96 0.36 12.69
N ILE A 167 -0.77 0.69 11.41
CA ILE A 167 0.48 0.41 10.70
C ILE A 167 1.23 1.73 10.57
N HIS A 168 2.41 1.81 11.19
CA HIS A 168 3.32 2.94 11.04
C HIS A 168 4.29 2.65 9.90
N THR A 169 4.43 3.58 8.97
CA THR A 169 5.31 3.44 7.81
C THR A 169 6.25 4.65 7.69
N PRO A 170 7.41 4.51 7.04
CA PRO A 170 8.30 5.62 6.73
C PRO A 170 7.83 6.53 5.59
N LEU A 171 6.57 6.42 5.14
CA LEU A 171 6.06 7.16 3.99
C LEU A 171 6.32 8.67 4.13
N ASP A 172 7.11 9.22 3.21
CA ASP A 172 7.23 10.66 3.04
C ASP A 172 6.17 11.10 2.03
N THR A 173 5.12 11.73 2.53
CA THR A 173 3.99 12.17 1.72
C THR A 173 4.37 13.21 0.67
N LYS A 174 5.40 14.03 0.92
CA LYS A 174 5.88 15.03 -0.05
C LYS A 174 6.62 14.35 -1.19
N LEU A 175 7.51 13.41 -0.89
CA LEU A 175 8.22 12.63 -1.91
C LEU A 175 7.26 11.76 -2.69
N GLN A 176 6.28 11.12 -2.04
CA GLN A 176 5.24 10.33 -2.71
C GLN A 176 4.46 11.18 -3.74
N THR A 177 4.03 12.38 -3.35
CA THR A 177 3.35 13.29 -4.28
C THR A 177 4.27 13.73 -5.41
N LEU A 178 5.54 14.06 -5.13
CA LEU A 178 6.51 14.45 -6.15
C LEU A 178 6.77 13.32 -7.15
N SER A 179 6.95 12.08 -6.68
CA SER A 179 7.11 10.90 -7.53
C SER A 179 5.88 10.68 -8.41
N LYS A 180 4.67 10.80 -7.85
CA LYS A 180 3.41 10.69 -8.61
C LYS A 180 3.31 11.75 -9.71
N THR A 181 3.62 13.01 -9.39
CA THR A 181 3.62 14.08 -10.40
C THR A 181 4.69 13.85 -11.47
N ALA A 182 5.88 13.37 -11.07
CA ALA A 182 6.96 13.09 -12.01
C ALA A 182 6.54 12.00 -13.03
N ILE A 183 5.95 10.89 -12.58
CA ILE A 183 5.54 9.84 -13.51
C ILE A 183 4.42 10.29 -14.45
N GLN A 184 3.43 11.04 -13.93
CA GLN A 184 2.28 11.49 -14.71
C GLN A 184 2.65 12.56 -15.73
N SER A 185 3.57 13.46 -15.38
CA SER A 185 4.00 14.55 -16.27
C SER A 185 5.02 14.14 -17.32
N LYS A 186 5.86 13.14 -17.05
CA LYS A 186 6.94 12.71 -17.95
C LYS A 186 6.53 11.60 -18.91
N ILE A 187 5.56 10.76 -18.52
CA ILE A 187 5.05 9.69 -19.37
C ILE A 187 3.80 10.20 -20.10
N GLY A 188 4.00 10.88 -21.23
CA GLY A 188 2.92 11.51 -22.00
C GLY A 188 2.15 10.60 -22.96
N VAL A 189 2.65 9.39 -23.24
CA VAL A 189 2.04 8.44 -24.19
C VAL A 189 1.19 7.41 -23.44
N ASN A 190 0.02 7.06 -23.97
CA ASN A 190 -0.96 6.20 -23.29
C ASN A 190 -0.48 4.75 -23.10
N ASP A 191 0.42 4.25 -23.95
CA ASP A 191 0.89 2.86 -23.91
C ASP A 191 2.23 2.67 -23.18
N ILE A 192 2.75 3.74 -22.57
CA ILE A 192 4.00 3.69 -21.79
C ILE A 192 3.66 3.72 -20.32
N GLU A 193 4.39 2.91 -19.56
CA GLU A 193 4.24 2.76 -18.12
C GLU A 193 5.59 2.90 -17.44
N GLY A 194 5.56 3.14 -16.13
CA GLY A 194 6.76 3.25 -15.32
C GLY A 194 6.47 2.88 -13.87
N ALA A 195 7.54 2.83 -13.08
CA ALA A 195 7.48 2.72 -11.65
C ALA A 195 8.58 3.60 -11.04
N ILE A 196 8.35 4.06 -9.81
CA ILE A 196 9.34 4.82 -9.04
C ILE A 196 9.41 4.19 -7.65
N VAL A 197 10.62 3.94 -7.19
CA VAL A 197 10.90 3.46 -5.83
C VAL A 197 11.95 4.39 -5.24
N VAL A 198 11.69 4.95 -4.07
CA VAL A 198 12.63 5.82 -3.35
C VAL A 198 12.93 5.20 -2.00
N ILE A 199 14.21 4.88 -1.81
CA ILE A 199 14.73 4.33 -0.57
C ILE A 199 15.67 5.35 0.05
N GLN A 200 15.48 5.64 1.34
CA GLN A 200 16.36 6.50 2.09
C GLN A 200 17.66 5.75 2.42
N HIS A 201 18.78 6.18 1.86
CA HIS A 201 20.05 5.43 1.94
C HIS A 201 20.55 5.18 3.37
N HIS A 202 20.31 6.08 4.32
CA HIS A 202 20.86 5.95 5.68
C HIS A 202 20.02 5.05 6.58
N THR A 203 18.71 4.96 6.32
CA THR A 203 17.76 4.20 7.15
C THR A 203 17.27 2.93 6.45
N HIS A 204 17.57 2.76 5.17
CA HIS A 204 17.08 1.70 4.29
C HIS A 204 15.55 1.67 4.18
N GLU A 205 14.90 2.80 4.48
CA GLU A 205 13.45 2.90 4.50
C GLU A 205 12.88 3.18 3.12
N LEU A 206 11.80 2.47 2.76
CA LEU A 206 10.99 2.78 1.59
C LEU A 206 10.09 3.99 1.88
N VAL A 207 10.47 5.15 1.37
CA VAL A 207 9.78 6.42 1.67
C VAL A 207 8.81 6.86 0.59
N SER A 208 8.93 6.34 -0.65
CA SER A 208 7.98 6.57 -1.74
C SER A 208 7.96 5.38 -2.71
N LEU A 209 6.77 4.99 -3.16
CA LEU A 209 6.55 3.90 -4.11
C LEU A 209 5.40 4.24 -5.05
N ILE A 210 5.68 4.19 -6.35
CA ILE A 210 4.72 4.39 -7.44
C ILE A 210 4.74 3.14 -8.32
N GLY A 211 3.61 2.46 -8.42
CA GLY A 211 3.44 1.19 -9.13
C GLY A 211 3.00 1.34 -10.59
N GLY A 212 2.65 2.53 -11.03
CA GLY A 212 2.19 2.81 -12.39
C GLY A 212 1.86 4.28 -12.57
N LYS A 213 1.73 4.72 -13.83
CA LYS A 213 1.35 6.11 -14.14
C LYS A 213 -0.03 6.48 -13.56
N ASP A 214 -1.00 5.59 -13.76
CA ASP A 214 -2.40 5.75 -13.35
C ASP A 214 -2.83 4.63 -12.41
N TYR A 215 -2.00 4.34 -11.42
CA TYR A 215 -2.24 3.26 -10.48
C TYR A 215 -3.55 3.44 -9.72
N LYS A 216 -4.35 2.36 -9.69
CA LYS A 216 -5.52 2.23 -8.83
C LYS A 216 -5.25 1.14 -7.81
N LYS A 217 -5.78 1.28 -6.59
CA LYS A 217 -5.62 0.30 -5.52
C LYS A 217 -5.88 -1.12 -6.03
N ASN A 218 -4.97 -2.04 -5.70
CA ASN A 218 -4.99 -3.46 -6.13
C ASN A 218 -4.79 -3.69 -7.64
N SER A 219 -4.42 -2.67 -8.43
CA SER A 219 -3.93 -2.89 -9.79
C SER A 219 -2.52 -3.49 -9.76
N PHE A 220 -2.06 -3.94 -10.92
CA PHE A 220 -0.71 -4.44 -11.11
C PHE A 220 0.33 -3.35 -10.77
N ASN A 221 1.09 -3.57 -9.69
CA ASN A 221 2.09 -2.66 -9.18
C ASN A 221 3.46 -3.03 -9.74
N ARG A 222 3.91 -2.28 -10.73
CA ARG A 222 5.15 -2.56 -11.46
C ARG A 222 6.41 -2.40 -10.63
N ALA A 223 6.34 -1.68 -9.50
CA ALA A 223 7.49 -1.46 -8.64
C ALA A 223 8.03 -2.76 -8.01
N TYR A 224 7.16 -3.74 -7.77
CA TYR A 224 7.56 -5.02 -7.15
C TYR A 224 7.00 -6.27 -7.84
N GLN A 225 5.99 -6.14 -8.70
CA GLN A 225 5.39 -7.28 -9.41
C GLN A 225 5.92 -7.43 -10.85
N SER A 226 6.59 -6.42 -11.40
CA SER A 226 7.15 -6.48 -12.75
C SER A 226 8.63 -6.86 -12.73
N TYR A 227 8.90 -8.17 -12.80
CA TYR A 227 10.27 -8.65 -13.03
C TYR A 227 10.72 -8.23 -14.44
N ARG A 228 11.82 -7.48 -14.52
CA ARG A 228 12.42 -6.97 -15.76
C ARG A 228 13.90 -7.25 -15.76
N GLN A 229 14.47 -7.49 -16.94
CA GLN A 229 15.92 -7.54 -17.08
C GLN A 229 16.50 -6.15 -16.77
N PRO A 230 17.45 -6.03 -15.82
CA PRO A 230 17.99 -4.73 -15.40
C PRO A 230 18.85 -4.05 -16.47
N GLY A 231 19.24 -4.78 -17.51
CA GLY A 231 20.18 -4.29 -18.52
C GLY A 231 21.50 -3.87 -17.88
N SER A 232 22.12 -2.80 -18.37
CA SER A 232 23.42 -2.35 -17.87
C SER A 232 23.41 -1.78 -16.44
N ALA A 233 22.24 -1.53 -15.84
CA ALA A 233 22.17 -1.08 -14.45
C ALA A 233 22.70 -2.14 -13.46
N ILE A 234 22.87 -3.39 -13.90
CA ILE A 234 23.42 -4.48 -13.08
C ILE A 234 24.96 -4.50 -13.00
N LYS A 235 25.65 -3.87 -13.97
CA LYS A 235 27.11 -3.90 -14.08
C LYS A 235 27.87 -3.50 -12.81
N PRO A 236 27.42 -2.49 -12.03
CA PRO A 236 28.07 -2.16 -10.75
C PRO A 236 28.15 -3.37 -9.82
N LEU A 237 27.10 -4.19 -9.77
CA LEU A 237 26.99 -5.32 -8.84
C LEU A 237 27.66 -6.60 -9.36
N LEU A 238 27.59 -6.86 -10.68
CA LEU A 238 28.12 -8.10 -11.26
C LEU A 238 29.57 -8.00 -11.71
N ASP A 239 29.98 -6.84 -12.24
CA ASP A 239 31.28 -6.72 -12.92
C ASP A 239 32.23 -5.88 -12.06
N TYR A 240 31.87 -4.63 -11.79
CA TYR A 240 32.82 -3.64 -11.27
C TYR A 240 33.09 -3.80 -9.78
N ALA A 241 32.06 -3.91 -8.94
CA ALA A 241 32.26 -4.03 -7.49
C ALA A 241 33.04 -5.31 -7.12
N PRO A 242 32.69 -6.51 -7.62
CA PRO A 242 33.48 -7.71 -7.34
C PRO A 242 34.93 -7.59 -7.83
N TYR A 243 35.16 -6.97 -8.99
CA TYR A 243 36.51 -6.84 -9.53
C TYR A 243 37.39 -5.91 -8.70
N ILE A 244 36.85 -4.76 -8.30
CA ILE A 244 37.58 -3.81 -7.45
C ILE A 244 37.86 -4.46 -6.09
N GLU A 245 36.88 -5.13 -5.49
CA GLU A 245 37.02 -5.81 -4.20
C GLU A 245 38.07 -6.93 -4.23
N GLU A 246 38.11 -7.73 -5.30
CA GLU A 246 39.04 -8.87 -5.39
C GLU A 246 40.45 -8.51 -5.83
N THR A 247 40.63 -7.42 -6.57
CA THR A 247 41.89 -7.09 -7.22
C THR A 247 42.53 -5.79 -6.75
N ASP A 248 41.85 -5.07 -5.86
CA ASP A 248 42.24 -3.72 -5.42
C ASP A 248 42.45 -2.77 -6.62
N ALA A 249 41.71 -2.98 -7.71
CA ALA A 249 41.91 -2.26 -8.96
C ALA A 249 41.65 -0.75 -8.81
N ASP A 250 42.64 0.06 -9.18
CA ASP A 250 42.49 1.51 -9.24
C ASP A 250 41.59 1.92 -10.42
N ILE A 251 40.78 2.96 -10.22
CA ILE A 251 39.82 3.45 -11.22
C ILE A 251 40.48 3.94 -12.52
N THR A 252 41.78 4.22 -12.53
CA THR A 252 42.57 4.62 -13.70
C THR A 252 43.15 3.43 -14.47
N GLN A 253 43.06 2.22 -13.92
CA GLN A 253 43.53 1.00 -14.57
C GLN A 253 42.86 0.83 -15.94
N LEU A 254 43.66 0.40 -16.92
CA LEU A 254 43.19 0.23 -18.29
C LEU A 254 42.56 -1.14 -18.50
N VAL A 255 41.47 -1.14 -19.26
CA VAL A 255 40.75 -2.32 -19.74
C VAL A 255 40.43 -2.15 -21.22
N SER A 256 40.46 -3.24 -21.97
CA SER A 256 40.15 -3.21 -23.39
C SER A 256 38.65 -3.02 -23.63
N GLY A 257 38.31 -1.92 -24.30
CA GLY A 257 37.01 -1.65 -24.93
C GLY A 257 36.95 -2.04 -26.40
N ALA A 258 37.94 -2.79 -26.89
CA ALA A 258 37.92 -3.35 -28.24
C ALA A 258 36.79 -4.38 -28.40
N SER A 259 36.46 -4.73 -29.64
CA SER A 259 35.54 -5.82 -29.97
C SER A 259 35.85 -7.08 -29.16
N TYR A 260 34.80 -7.74 -28.68
CA TYR A 260 34.92 -8.94 -27.87
C TYR A 260 34.07 -10.05 -28.52
N CYS A 261 34.65 -11.24 -28.63
CA CYS A 261 33.99 -12.44 -29.09
C CYS A 261 34.51 -13.63 -28.28
N SER A 262 33.60 -14.41 -27.72
CA SER A 262 33.90 -15.68 -27.06
C SER A 262 32.90 -16.72 -27.55
N ASN A 263 33.40 -17.78 -28.18
CA ASN A 263 32.60 -18.77 -28.90
C ASN A 263 31.61 -18.10 -29.89
N SER A 264 30.31 -18.35 -29.74
CA SER A 264 29.24 -17.75 -30.55
C SER A 264 28.75 -16.39 -30.03
N TYR A 265 29.27 -15.91 -28.89
CA TYR A 265 28.85 -14.68 -28.25
C TYR A 265 29.79 -13.52 -28.60
N CYS A 266 29.31 -12.63 -29.48
CA CYS A 266 30.03 -11.42 -29.93
C CYS A 266 29.22 -10.15 -29.58
N PRO A 267 29.18 -9.75 -28.30
CA PRO A 267 28.50 -8.54 -27.86
C PRO A 267 29.15 -7.29 -28.46
N LYS A 268 28.32 -6.33 -28.84
CA LYS A 268 28.76 -5.02 -29.32
C LYS A 268 28.49 -3.96 -28.24
N ASN A 269 29.31 -2.92 -28.23
CA ASN A 269 28.96 -1.69 -27.52
C ASN A 269 27.72 -1.07 -28.21
N TYR A 270 26.90 -0.34 -27.45
CA TYR A 270 25.64 0.21 -27.97
C TYR A 270 25.84 1.11 -29.20
N SER A 271 26.93 1.88 -29.24
CA SER A 271 27.37 2.71 -30.38
C SER A 271 27.88 1.93 -31.59
N GLY A 272 28.24 0.65 -31.42
CA GLY A 272 28.97 -0.14 -32.42
C GLY A 272 30.48 0.11 -32.46
N ASP A 273 30.99 1.08 -31.70
CA ASP A 273 32.40 1.48 -31.74
C ASP A 273 33.32 0.59 -30.89
N SER A 274 34.59 0.53 -31.32
CA SER A 274 35.71 -0.07 -30.60
C SER A 274 36.54 1.04 -29.94
N TYR A 275 36.60 1.04 -28.61
CA TYR A 275 37.17 2.15 -27.85
C TYR A 275 38.65 2.00 -27.47
N GLY A 276 39.34 0.96 -27.98
CA GLY A 276 40.73 0.69 -27.62
C GLY A 276 40.91 0.42 -26.13
N MET A 277 42.01 0.85 -25.53
CA MET A 277 42.20 0.78 -24.07
C MET A 277 41.56 1.99 -23.39
N VAL A 278 40.70 1.75 -22.40
CA VAL A 278 40.01 2.79 -21.62
C VAL A 278 40.22 2.56 -20.14
N THR A 279 40.11 3.61 -19.33
CA THR A 279 40.14 3.47 -17.86
C THR A 279 38.88 2.77 -17.34
N LEU A 280 38.96 2.11 -16.18
CA LEU A 280 37.78 1.57 -15.50
C LEU A 280 36.72 2.64 -15.25
N LYS A 281 37.14 3.85 -14.84
CA LYS A 281 36.25 5.01 -14.67
C LYS A 281 35.50 5.35 -15.97
N SER A 282 36.20 5.42 -17.10
CA SER A 282 35.60 5.70 -18.39
C SER A 282 34.63 4.59 -18.82
N ALA A 283 35.06 3.33 -18.69
CA ALA A 283 34.23 2.17 -19.04
C ALA A 283 32.94 2.10 -18.23
N PHE A 284 33.02 2.38 -16.93
CA PHE A 284 31.87 2.42 -16.02
C PHE A 284 30.93 3.58 -16.37
N SER A 285 31.46 4.81 -16.42
CA SER A 285 30.65 6.02 -16.65
C SER A 285 29.91 6.02 -17.99
N GLN A 286 30.51 5.41 -19.01
CA GLN A 286 29.93 5.31 -20.35
C GLN A 286 29.20 3.98 -20.59
N SER A 287 29.14 3.12 -19.58
CA SER A 287 28.46 1.82 -19.62
C SER A 287 28.89 0.95 -20.82
N TYR A 288 30.19 0.85 -21.10
CA TYR A 288 30.68 0.00 -22.18
C TYR A 288 30.43 -1.48 -21.87
N ASN A 289 30.07 -2.26 -22.89
CA ASN A 289 29.73 -3.69 -22.73
C ASN A 289 30.99 -4.56 -22.76
N THR A 290 31.91 -4.29 -23.68
CA THR A 290 33.08 -5.15 -23.87
C THR A 290 34.10 -5.09 -22.72
N PRO A 291 34.35 -3.94 -22.05
CA PRO A 291 35.13 -3.92 -20.82
C PRO A 291 34.44 -4.65 -19.67
N ALA A 292 33.12 -4.45 -19.50
CA ALA A 292 32.33 -5.04 -18.42
C ALA A 292 32.42 -6.57 -18.45
N ILE A 293 32.30 -7.17 -19.64
CA ILE A 293 32.42 -8.62 -19.81
C ILE A 293 33.83 -9.12 -19.49
N ARG A 294 34.87 -8.40 -19.94
CA ARG A 294 36.27 -8.76 -19.62
C ARG A 294 36.58 -8.66 -18.14
N ILE A 295 35.97 -7.70 -17.45
CA ILE A 295 36.06 -7.54 -16.00
C ILE A 295 35.39 -8.73 -15.32
N PHE A 296 34.16 -9.06 -15.75
CA PHE A 296 33.39 -10.19 -15.26
C PHE A 296 34.09 -11.55 -15.46
N GLU A 297 34.77 -11.78 -16.58
CA GLU A 297 35.54 -13.01 -16.81
C GLU A 297 36.69 -13.21 -15.82
N LYS A 298 37.24 -12.12 -15.27
CA LYS A 298 38.34 -12.20 -14.28
C LYS A 298 37.86 -12.58 -12.89
N THR A 299 36.63 -12.22 -12.53
CA THR A 299 36.03 -12.53 -11.22
C THR A 299 35.21 -13.81 -11.26
N GLY A 300 34.45 -14.04 -12.33
CA GLY A 300 33.63 -15.23 -12.56
C GLY A 300 32.36 -15.29 -11.70
N ILE A 301 31.42 -16.17 -12.08
CA ILE A 301 30.14 -16.35 -11.38
C ILE A 301 30.33 -17.03 -10.01
N GLU A 302 31.29 -17.95 -9.89
CA GLU A 302 31.50 -18.76 -8.68
C GLU A 302 31.93 -17.92 -7.47
N LYS A 303 32.51 -16.73 -7.72
CA LYS A 303 32.98 -15.82 -6.67
C LYS A 303 31.98 -14.73 -6.30
N LEU A 304 30.81 -14.70 -6.93
CA LEU A 304 29.71 -13.84 -6.51
C LEU A 304 29.16 -14.32 -5.17
N GLN A 305 29.83 -13.97 -4.07
CA GLN A 305 29.23 -14.03 -2.72
C GLN A 305 28.25 -12.87 -2.57
N VAL A 306 27.10 -13.00 -3.24
CA VAL A 306 25.94 -12.12 -3.08
C VAL A 306 25.47 -12.11 -1.61
N SER A 307 25.84 -13.12 -0.82
CA SER A 307 25.57 -13.21 0.62
C SER A 307 26.12 -12.06 1.46
N ARG A 308 27.17 -11.33 1.01
CA ARG A 308 27.65 -10.14 1.72
C ARG A 308 26.92 -8.84 1.35
N PHE A 309 26.26 -8.78 0.19
CA PHE A 309 25.57 -7.58 -0.27
C PHE A 309 24.07 -7.55 0.10
N ILE A 310 23.48 -8.68 0.50
CA ILE A 310 22.04 -8.80 0.82
C ILE A 310 21.77 -8.96 2.35
N GLN A 311 22.80 -8.90 3.20
CA GLN A 311 22.63 -8.87 4.66
C GLN A 311 22.47 -7.44 5.24
N LEU A 312 21.85 -6.52 4.48
CA LEU A 312 21.48 -5.19 4.95
C LEU A 312 19.96 -5.01 5.02
#